data_AF-A0A0A7LFW4-F1
#
_entry.id   AF-A0A0A7LFW4-F1
#
_cell.length_a   1.000
_cell.length_b   1.000
_cell.length_c   1.000
_cell.angle_alpha   90.00
_cell.angle_beta   90.00
_cell.angle_gamma   90.00
#
_symmetry.space_group_name_H-M   'P 1'
#
loop_
_entity.id
_entity.type
_entity.pdbx_description
1 polymer ?
#
loop_
_entity_poly.entity_id
_entity_poly.type
_entity_poly.pdbx_seq_one_letter_code
_entity_poly.pdbx_strand_id
1 'polypeptide(L)'
;MDEMDDLPVCQSCGMPLEDDEMKGTNKDGSRSDDYCFYCFADGAFTRKMTLEEMIQSNIRFLDEWIRSTGIEMTEEEAIEQLREYLPTLKRWKS
;
A
#
# COMPACT_ATOMS: atom_id res chain seq x y z
N MET A 1 -2.32 8.85 -26.08
CA MET A 1 -1.12 8.90 -25.20
C MET A 1 -1.70 9.27 -23.88
N ASP A 2 -2.42 8.30 -23.34
CA ASP A 2 -3.48 8.52 -22.37
C ASP A 2 -2.82 8.61 -21.00
N GLU A 3 -3.17 9.69 -20.34
CA GLU A 3 -2.67 10.13 -19.06
C GLU A 3 -2.79 8.97 -18.06
N MET A 4 -1.64 8.46 -17.62
CA MET A 4 -1.57 7.51 -16.52
C MET A 4 -1.79 8.34 -15.26
N ASP A 5 -3.07 8.59 -14.96
CA ASP A 5 -3.52 9.31 -13.77
C ASP A 5 -2.74 8.82 -12.56
N ASP A 6 -2.22 9.77 -11.78
CA ASP A 6 -1.49 9.56 -10.52
C ASP A 6 -2.48 8.96 -9.49
N LEU A 7 -2.80 7.68 -9.67
CA LEU A 7 -3.81 6.99 -8.87
C LEU A 7 -3.39 7.06 -7.40
N PRO A 8 -4.29 7.50 -6.50
CA PRO A 8 -3.95 7.61 -5.10
C PRO A 8 -3.51 6.24 -4.57
N VAL A 9 -2.41 6.23 -3.83
CA VAL A 9 -1.85 5.01 -3.23
C VAL A 9 -2.04 5.05 -1.72
N CYS A 10 -2.27 3.87 -1.14
CA CYS A 10 -2.34 3.68 0.30
C CYS A 10 -1.03 4.15 0.94
N GLN A 11 -1.13 5.18 1.78
CA GLN A 11 -0.04 5.83 2.50
C GLN A 11 0.51 4.99 3.67
N SER A 12 0.30 3.66 3.63
CA SER A 12 0.80 2.66 4.56
C SER A 12 1.44 1.49 3.84
N CYS A 13 0.80 0.91 2.82
CA CYS A 13 1.34 -0.26 2.11
C CYS A 13 1.72 0.01 0.65
N GLY A 14 1.37 1.16 0.09
CA GLY A 14 1.67 1.50 -1.31
C GLY A 14 0.71 0.92 -2.34
N MET A 15 -0.31 0.14 -1.94
CA MET A 15 -1.31 -0.38 -2.87
C MET A 15 -2.14 0.74 -3.50
N PRO A 16 -2.46 0.67 -4.82
CA PRO A 16 -3.40 1.57 -5.46
C PRO A 16 -4.77 1.59 -4.78
N LEU A 17 -5.38 2.76 -4.71
CA LEU A 17 -6.74 2.99 -4.21
C LEU A 17 -7.68 3.29 -5.40
N GLU A 18 -7.73 2.35 -6.35
CA GLU A 18 -8.50 2.47 -7.60
C GLU A 18 -10.00 2.62 -7.37
N ASP A 19 -10.53 1.87 -6.39
CA ASP A 19 -11.95 1.85 -6.06
C ASP A 19 -12.21 2.24 -4.59
N ASP A 20 -13.39 2.82 -4.33
CA ASP A 20 -13.84 3.15 -2.97
C ASP A 20 -13.97 1.90 -2.07
N GLU A 21 -14.14 0.71 -2.66
CA GLU A 21 -14.12 -0.56 -1.93
C GLU A 21 -12.74 -0.90 -1.38
N MET A 22 -11.67 -0.44 -2.06
CA MET A 22 -10.29 -0.60 -1.61
C MET A 22 -9.95 0.35 -0.46
N LYS A 23 -10.73 1.42 -0.25
CA LYS A 23 -10.51 2.42 0.79
C LYS A 23 -10.99 1.97 2.17
N GLY A 24 -10.18 2.28 3.18
CA GLY A 24 -10.49 2.08 4.59
C GLY A 24 -11.58 3.01 5.10
N THR A 25 -11.93 2.88 6.38
CA THR A 25 -12.97 3.71 7.01
C THR A 25 -12.40 4.62 8.09
N ASN A 26 -12.83 5.88 8.06
CA ASN A 26 -12.61 6.85 9.13
C ASN A 26 -13.54 6.56 10.31
N LYS A 27 -13.30 7.22 11.45
CA LYS A 27 -14.09 7.02 12.69
C LYS A 27 -15.57 7.40 12.53
N ASP A 28 -15.88 8.29 11.59
CA ASP A 28 -17.24 8.73 11.26
C ASP A 28 -17.94 7.82 10.23
N GLY A 29 -17.26 6.76 9.76
CA GLY A 29 -17.75 5.84 8.74
C GLY A 29 -17.51 6.28 7.29
N SER A 30 -16.92 7.45 7.06
CA SER A 30 -16.52 7.88 5.71
C SER A 30 -15.31 7.08 5.19
N ARG A 31 -15.09 7.08 3.87
CA ARG A 31 -13.93 6.42 3.25
C ARG A 31 -12.64 7.22 3.49
N SER A 32 -11.53 6.51 3.67
CA SER A 32 -10.21 7.10 3.79
C SER A 32 -9.59 7.29 2.41
N ASP A 33 -9.23 8.52 2.06
CA ASP A 33 -8.50 8.81 0.82
C ASP A 33 -7.01 8.44 0.89
N ASP A 34 -6.51 8.18 2.10
CA ASP A 34 -5.09 7.90 2.34
C ASP A 34 -4.79 6.42 2.56
N TYR A 35 -5.75 5.61 2.98
CA TYR A 35 -5.46 4.26 3.46
C TYR A 35 -6.46 3.23 2.92
N CYS A 36 -5.96 2.05 2.58
CA CYS A 36 -6.80 0.94 2.16
C CYS A 36 -7.49 0.23 3.34
N PHE A 37 -8.55 -0.54 3.08
CA PHE A 37 -9.31 -1.25 4.12
C PHE A 37 -8.50 -2.32 4.85
N TYR A 38 -7.46 -2.87 4.22
CA TYR A 38 -6.55 -3.79 4.90
C TYR A 38 -5.68 -3.09 5.94
N CYS A 39 -5.29 -1.84 5.69
CA CYS A 39 -4.39 -1.09 6.57
C CYS A 39 -5.15 -0.31 7.64
N PHE A 40 -6.33 0.22 7.33
CA PHE A 40 -7.04 1.18 8.17
C PHE A 40 -8.54 0.92 8.18
N ALA A 41 -9.11 0.84 9.39
CA ALA A 41 -10.54 0.67 9.59
C ALA A 41 -10.97 1.38 10.88
N ASP A 42 -12.17 1.94 10.85
CA ASP A 42 -12.84 2.61 11.96
C ASP A 42 -11.98 3.71 12.63
N GLY A 43 -11.20 4.42 11.81
CA GLY A 43 -10.33 5.50 12.27
C GLY A 43 -9.00 5.04 12.89
N ALA A 44 -8.62 3.77 12.75
CA ALA A 44 -7.37 3.24 13.30
C ALA A 44 -6.68 2.25 12.35
N PHE A 45 -5.35 2.11 12.50
CA PHE A 45 -4.62 1.05 11.80
C PHE A 45 -5.03 -0.32 12.35
N THR A 46 -5.37 -1.24 11.45
CA THR A 46 -5.84 -2.60 11.80
C THR A 46 -4.74 -3.46 12.42
N ARG A 47 -3.48 -3.09 12.20
CA ARG A 47 -2.29 -3.83 12.66
C ARG A 47 -1.21 -2.88 13.13
N LYS A 48 -0.70 -3.13 14.33
CA LYS A 48 0.55 -2.54 14.83
C LYS A 48 1.71 -3.34 14.23
N MET A 49 2.44 -2.72 13.31
CA MET A 49 3.59 -3.34 12.66
C MET A 49 4.66 -2.27 12.37
N THR A 50 5.90 -2.73 12.26
CA THR A 50 7.08 -1.98 11.86
C THR A 50 7.16 -1.85 10.33
N LEU A 51 8.05 -0.97 9.85
CA LEU A 51 8.34 -0.83 8.42
C LEU A 51 8.80 -2.16 7.80
N GLU A 52 9.69 -2.89 8.48
CA GLU A 52 10.21 -4.17 7.97
C GLU A 52 9.10 -5.22 7.88
N GLU A 53 8.21 -5.29 8.87
CA GLU A 53 7.04 -6.18 8.80
C GLU A 53 6.10 -5.82 7.64
N MET A 54 5.99 -4.53 7.29
CA MET A 54 5.23 -4.10 6.11
C MET A 54 5.91 -4.52 4.80
N ILE A 55 7.24 -4.41 4.69
CA ILE A 55 7.99 -4.91 3.52
C ILE A 55 7.70 -6.40 3.34
N GLN A 56 7.88 -7.18 4.40
CA GLN A 56 7.61 -8.63 4.39
C GLN A 56 6.15 -8.95 4.06
N SER A 57 5.20 -8.10 4.47
CA SER A 57 3.80 -8.24 4.09
C SER A 57 3.59 -8.01 2.59
N ASN A 58 4.26 -7.05 1.96
CA ASN A 58 4.16 -6.80 0.51
C ASN A 58 4.78 -7.94 -0.30
N ILE A 59 5.94 -8.46 0.14
CA ILE A 59 6.62 -9.57 -0.52
C ILE A 59 5.73 -10.82 -0.61
N ARG A 60 4.90 -11.09 0.40
CA ARG A 60 3.94 -12.21 0.34
C ARG A 60 2.94 -12.14 -0.82
N PHE A 61 2.68 -10.93 -1.34
CA PHE A 61 1.78 -10.69 -2.47
C PHE A 61 2.54 -10.35 -3.76
N LEU A 62 3.88 -10.40 -3.75
CA LEU A 62 4.72 -10.04 -4.89
C LEU A 62 4.41 -10.91 -6.12
N ASP A 63 4.29 -12.22 -5.94
CA ASP A 63 3.96 -13.16 -7.02
C ASP A 63 2.62 -12.84 -7.69
N GLU A 64 1.62 -12.43 -6.91
CA GLU A 64 0.31 -12.04 -7.42
C GLU A 64 0.40 -10.74 -8.21
N TRP A 65 1.14 -9.76 -7.69
CA TRP A 65 1.37 -8.48 -8.34
C TRP A 65 2.19 -8.61 -9.64
N ILE A 66 3.22 -9.45 -9.66
CA ILE A 66 4.00 -9.79 -10.87
C ILE A 66 3.08 -10.40 -11.93
N ARG A 67 2.21 -11.34 -11.55
CA ARG A 67 1.27 -11.97 -12.50
C ARG A 67 0.23 -11.00 -13.04
N SER A 68 -0.25 -10.06 -12.22
CA SER A 68 -1.28 -9.10 -12.65
C SER A 68 -0.72 -7.97 -13.50
N THR A 69 0.51 -7.52 -13.24
CA THR A 69 1.16 -6.41 -13.97
C THR A 69 2.02 -6.87 -15.14
N GLY A 70 2.48 -8.13 -15.13
CA GLY A 70 3.45 -8.66 -16.10
C GLY A 70 4.88 -8.14 -15.89
N ILE A 71 5.16 -7.47 -14.76
CA ILE A 71 6.50 -6.98 -14.43
C ILE A 71 7.36 -8.15 -13.96
N GLU A 72 8.58 -8.26 -14.48
CA GLU A 72 9.57 -9.22 -13.98
C GLU A 72 10.44 -8.55 -12.91
N MET A 73 10.41 -9.08 -11.68
CA MET A 73 11.20 -8.59 -10.56
C MET A 73 11.48 -9.72 -9.57
N THR A 74 12.68 -9.73 -8.98
CA THR A 74 13.05 -10.65 -7.91
C THR A 74 12.56 -10.16 -6.54
N GLU A 75 12.46 -11.06 -5.58
CA GLU A 75 12.14 -10.70 -4.19
C GLU A 75 13.16 -9.71 -3.61
N GLU A 76 14.45 -9.87 -3.90
CA GLU A 76 15.51 -8.98 -3.42
C GLU A 76 15.36 -7.56 -3.97
N GLU A 77 15.14 -7.42 -5.28
CA GLU A 77 14.88 -6.11 -5.92
C GLU A 77 13.61 -5.45 -5.37
N ALA A 78 12.58 -6.24 -5.09
CA ALA A 78 11.34 -5.75 -4.48
C ALA A 78 11.59 -5.21 -3.07
N ILE A 79 12.37 -5.93 -2.26
CA ILE A 79 12.73 -5.52 -0.90
C ILE A 79 13.51 -4.20 -0.93
N GLU A 80 14.50 -4.07 -1.82
CA GLU A 80 15.28 -2.83 -1.95
C GLU A 80 14.40 -1.65 -2.33
N GLN A 81 13.54 -1.80 -3.34
CA GLN A 81 12.61 -0.73 -3.74
C GLN A 81 11.62 -0.36 -2.63
N LEU A 82 11.07 -1.35 -1.92
CA LEU A 82 10.15 -1.09 -0.80
C LEU A 82 10.85 -0.39 0.38
N ARG A 83 12.14 -0.66 0.61
CA ARG A 83 12.93 0.02 1.65
C ARG A 83 13.15 1.50 1.34
N GLU A 84 13.24 1.87 0.08
CA GLU A 84 13.34 3.28 -0.33
C GLU A 84 11.97 3.95 -0.35
N TYR A 85 10.95 3.24 -0.85
CA TYR A 85 9.63 3.80 -1.08
C TYR A 85 8.79 3.95 0.19
N LEU A 86 8.64 2.89 1.00
CA LEU A 86 7.72 2.91 2.14
C LEU A 86 8.02 4.02 3.17
N PRO A 87 9.28 4.37 3.51
CA PRO A 87 9.57 5.51 4.38
C PRO A 87 9.03 6.86 3.92
N THR A 88 8.71 7.01 2.62
CA THR A 88 8.15 8.25 2.08
C THR A 88 6.65 8.42 2.37
N LEU A 89 5.95 7.33 2.70
CA LEU A 89 4.51 7.30 2.94
C LEU A 89 4.14 7.85 4.33
N LYS A 90 2.95 8.47 4.44
CA LYS A 90 2.51 9.16 5.68
C LYS A 90 2.62 8.33 6.96
N ARG A 91 2.35 7.02 6.92
CA ARG A 91 2.44 6.15 8.10
C ARG A 91 3.86 6.02 8.65
N TRP A 92 4.85 6.04 7.76
CA TRP A 92 6.25 5.72 8.07
C TRP A 92 7.16 6.94 8.09
N LYS A 93 6.68 8.05 7.52
CA LYS A 93 7.35 9.33 7.53
C LYS A 93 7.54 9.81 8.98
N SER A 94 8.80 9.94 9.38
CA SER A 94 9.22 10.45 10.68
C SER A 94 9.25 11.98 10.69
#